data_AF-A0A411YHE6-F1
#
_entry.id   AF-A0A411YHE6-F1
#
_cell.length_a   1.000
_cell.length_b   1.000
_cell.length_c   1.000
_cell.angle_alpha   90.00
_cell.angle_beta   90.00
_cell.angle_gamma   90.00
#
_symmetry.space_group_name_H-M   'P 1'
#
loop_
_entity.id
_entity.type
_entity.pdbx_description
1 polymer ?
#
loop_
_entity_poly.entity_id
_entity_poly.type
_entity_poly.pdbx_seq_one_letter_code
_entity_poly.pdbx_strand_id
1 'polypeptide(L)'
;MRGTACGATSGVPARADIRRNARHGVRRYLRGARTRGHPSPAAGHRAIRRRGCESGGVRRFVVVLLLLFAGGLTAAAIAGPESVREAVASAQALLGDEEAGGDDPGEPEGEPLDYVALGDSLAAGFAAPSGYPEHLAQRLEESTGRPVEVEVAAQIGWTTRRLRDAVDERAPLREALADADLVTVSVGSNDLFRAAFELGETCAEPACARPPIERFHERWEDLLAEIDAHTDARVVVTDFYDPFAGRRGEDELTSLGRELRAEANRGLRAAAEQRGFVIAPVEQAFHGADGTEDPRDRDLIAFDGIHPNRAGQERIADAVEAALQR
;
A
#
# COMPACT_ATOMS: atom_id res chain seq x y z
N MET A 1 -12.23 56.62 -43.06
CA MET A 1 -11.39 56.77 -41.85
C MET A 1 -10.97 55.37 -41.40
N ARG A 2 -9.64 55.12 -41.34
CA ARG A 2 -8.86 54.06 -40.63
C ARG A 2 -9.63 52.77 -40.24
N GLY A 3 -9.39 51.61 -40.88
CA GLY A 3 -8.26 50.67 -40.64
C GLY A 3 -8.61 49.72 -39.47
N THR A 4 -8.41 48.40 -39.42
CA THR A 4 -7.56 47.44 -40.15
C THR A 4 -7.98 46.00 -39.74
N ALA A 5 -7.41 44.99 -40.42
CA ALA A 5 -7.80 43.58 -40.46
C ALA A 5 -7.31 42.65 -39.30
N CYS A 6 -7.87 41.43 -39.33
CA CYS A 6 -7.42 40.07 -38.96
C CYS A 6 -6.22 39.82 -38.02
N GLY A 7 -6.33 38.74 -37.22
CA GLY A 7 -5.19 37.89 -36.85
C GLY A 7 -5.37 37.10 -35.56
N ALA A 8 -5.46 35.77 -35.66
CA ALA A 8 -5.36 34.83 -34.54
C ALA A 8 -3.90 34.66 -34.09
N THR A 9 -3.65 34.49 -32.79
CA THR A 9 -2.51 33.69 -32.28
C THR A 9 -2.85 33.01 -30.95
N SER A 10 -2.63 31.70 -30.95
CA SER A 10 -2.41 30.81 -29.81
C SER A 10 -1.24 31.27 -28.95
N GLY A 11 -1.40 31.23 -27.62
CA GLY A 11 -0.33 31.47 -26.66
C GLY A 11 -0.43 30.56 -25.44
N VAL A 12 0.42 29.54 -25.40
CA VAL A 12 0.73 28.72 -24.21
C VAL A 12 1.47 29.62 -23.19
N PRO A 13 1.10 29.65 -21.89
CA PRO A 13 1.88 30.40 -20.93
C PRO A 13 3.19 29.68 -20.60
N ALA A 14 4.28 30.44 -20.63
CA ALA A 14 5.63 29.99 -20.36
C ALA A 14 5.84 29.54 -18.90
N ARG A 15 6.69 28.53 -18.71
CA ARG A 15 7.09 27.85 -17.45
C ARG A 15 7.75 28.73 -16.36
N ALA A 16 7.67 30.05 -16.42
CA ALA A 16 8.39 30.96 -15.51
C ALA A 16 7.53 31.61 -14.41
N ASP A 17 6.19 31.61 -14.51
CA ASP A 17 5.32 32.32 -13.55
C ASP A 17 4.79 31.50 -12.36
N ILE A 18 5.12 30.21 -12.27
CA ILE A 18 4.70 29.34 -11.15
C ILE A 18 5.68 29.39 -9.95
N ARG A 19 6.82 30.10 -10.06
CA ARG A 19 7.84 30.15 -8.98
C ARG A 19 7.83 31.41 -8.12
N ARG A 20 6.95 32.40 -8.35
CA ARG A 20 6.91 33.65 -7.54
C ARG A 20 5.87 33.72 -6.42
N ASN A 21 4.81 32.90 -6.44
CA ASN A 21 3.81 32.92 -5.36
C ASN A 21 4.08 31.94 -4.19
N ALA A 22 5.11 31.09 -4.28
CA ALA A 22 5.49 30.19 -3.19
C ALA A 22 6.47 30.81 -2.15
N ARG A 23 6.83 32.10 -2.25
CA ARG A 23 7.82 32.73 -1.35
C ARG A 23 7.31 33.90 -0.50
N HIS A 24 6.03 34.29 -0.60
CA HIS A 24 5.46 35.36 0.23
C HIS A 24 4.52 34.89 1.37
N GLY A 25 4.15 33.60 1.42
CA GLY A 25 3.32 33.05 2.50
C GLY A 25 4.09 32.66 3.79
N VAL A 26 5.39 32.35 3.69
CA VAL A 26 6.15 31.75 4.81
C VAL A 26 6.80 32.80 5.73
N ARG A 27 6.90 34.07 5.33
CA ARG A 27 7.58 35.12 6.13
C ARG A 27 6.68 35.95 7.05
N ARG A 28 5.35 35.76 7.02
CA ARG A 28 4.44 36.48 7.94
C ARG A 28 3.98 35.66 9.16
N TYR A 29 4.30 34.37 9.22
CA TYR A 29 3.92 33.48 10.32
C TYR A 29 4.99 33.35 11.43
N LEU A 30 6.21 33.88 11.23
CA LEU A 30 7.34 33.79 12.18
C LEU A 30 7.74 35.13 12.81
N ARG A 31 6.78 36.02 13.07
CA ARG A 31 6.95 37.19 13.94
C ARG A 31 5.68 37.43 14.76
N GLY A 32 5.49 36.58 15.77
CA GLY A 32 4.34 36.66 16.66
C GLY A 32 4.55 35.92 17.98
N ALA A 33 5.80 35.84 18.46
CA ALA A 33 6.08 35.35 19.81
C ALA A 33 7.45 35.86 20.25
N ARG A 34 7.49 37.06 20.84
CA ARG A 34 8.55 37.47 21.78
C ARG A 34 8.03 38.61 22.66
N THR A 35 8.06 38.33 23.97
CA THR A 35 8.20 39.22 25.13
C THR A 35 7.04 40.17 25.48
N ARG A 36 6.25 39.78 26.49
CA ARG A 36 5.92 40.65 27.63
C ARG A 36 6.03 39.84 28.93
N GLY A 37 6.79 40.36 29.88
CA GLY A 37 7.07 39.73 31.18
C GLY A 37 6.24 40.31 32.32
N HIS A 38 6.50 39.74 33.50
CA HIS A 38 6.08 40.04 34.89
C HIS A 38 4.86 39.29 35.44
N PRO A 39 4.82 39.03 36.77
CA PRO A 39 5.86 38.45 37.65
C PRO A 39 5.32 37.24 38.48
N SER A 40 6.21 36.50 39.15
CA SER A 40 5.90 35.33 40.02
C SER A 40 4.92 35.60 41.17
N PRO A 41 4.22 34.57 41.67
CA PRO A 41 3.71 34.55 43.04
C PRO A 41 4.31 33.41 43.89
N ALA A 42 4.32 33.66 45.21
CA ALA A 42 4.71 32.74 46.27
C ALA A 42 3.57 31.80 46.70
N ALA A 43 3.97 30.63 47.21
CA ALA A 43 3.38 29.71 48.20
C ALA A 43 1.85 29.65 48.44
N GLY A 44 1.32 28.41 48.47
CA GLY A 44 0.06 28.08 49.17
C GLY A 44 -0.56 26.73 48.79
N HIS A 45 -0.62 25.79 49.73
CA HIS A 45 -1.32 24.49 49.63
C HIS A 45 -2.85 24.64 49.49
N ARG A 46 -3.48 23.83 48.61
CA ARG A 46 -4.66 22.96 48.90
C ARG A 46 -5.18 22.28 47.63
N ALA A 47 -5.60 21.03 47.78
CA ALA A 47 -6.20 20.17 46.75
C ALA A 47 -7.71 20.40 46.61
N ILE A 48 -8.25 20.51 45.38
CA ILE A 48 -9.64 20.16 45.00
C ILE A 48 -9.68 19.72 43.51
N ARG A 49 -10.43 18.64 43.23
CA ARG A 49 -10.76 18.07 41.90
C ARG A 49 -11.68 18.98 41.06
N ARG A 50 -11.49 19.01 39.72
CA ARG A 50 -12.42 18.51 38.66
C ARG A 50 -12.08 19.07 37.25
N ARG A 51 -12.12 18.16 36.27
CA ARG A 51 -12.47 18.23 34.82
C ARG A 51 -12.05 19.46 33.97
N GLY A 52 -11.41 19.18 32.84
CA GLY A 52 -11.32 20.06 31.66
C GLY A 52 -10.66 19.35 30.48
N CYS A 53 -11.40 19.24 29.37
CA CYS A 53 -10.97 18.73 28.07
C CYS A 53 -9.99 19.69 27.35
N GLU A 54 -9.51 19.20 26.19
CA GLU A 54 -8.92 19.91 25.04
C GLU A 54 -7.42 20.22 25.17
N SER A 55 -6.59 20.11 24.13
CA SER A 55 -6.68 19.58 22.76
C SER A 55 -5.29 19.87 22.18
N GLY A 56 -4.64 18.92 21.52
CA GLY A 56 -3.40 19.24 20.79
C GLY A 56 -2.54 18.03 20.47
N GLY A 57 -2.82 17.37 19.35
CA GLY A 57 -2.09 16.16 19.00
C GLY A 57 -2.22 15.69 17.56
N VAL A 58 -2.47 16.56 16.58
CA VAL A 58 -2.39 16.18 15.16
C VAL A 58 -1.62 17.24 14.41
N ARG A 59 -0.29 17.12 14.36
CA ARG A 59 0.52 17.91 13.42
C ARG A 59 1.90 17.36 13.08
N ARG A 60 2.14 16.04 13.21
CA ARG A 60 3.47 15.46 12.91
C ARG A 60 3.52 14.23 12.01
N PHE A 61 2.43 13.70 11.47
CA PHE A 61 2.49 12.39 10.80
C PHE A 61 2.50 12.34 9.27
N VAL A 62 2.60 13.46 8.55
CA VAL A 62 2.50 13.45 7.06
C VAL A 62 3.82 13.74 6.33
N VAL A 63 4.97 13.89 7.02
CA VAL A 63 6.23 14.31 6.37
C VAL A 63 7.30 13.19 6.25
N VAL A 64 7.03 11.96 6.70
CA VAL A 64 8.05 10.89 6.64
C VAL A 64 8.04 10.07 5.34
N LEU A 65 6.99 10.18 4.51
CA LEU A 65 6.83 9.34 3.30
C LEU A 65 7.66 9.75 2.07
N LEU A 66 8.54 10.76 2.16
CA LEU A 66 9.32 11.26 1.00
C LEU A 66 10.85 11.35 1.22
N LEU A 67 11.41 10.82 2.32
CA LEU A 67 12.85 10.91 2.60
C LEU A 67 13.64 9.59 2.49
N LEU A 68 13.09 8.54 1.89
CA LEU A 68 13.84 7.30 1.60
C LEU A 68 14.30 7.16 0.14
N PHE A 69 14.51 8.29 -0.56
CA PHE A 69 15.04 8.32 -1.93
C PHE A 69 16.47 8.86 -2.08
N ALA A 70 17.23 9.03 -0.99
CA ALA A 70 18.64 9.41 -1.09
C ALA A 70 19.45 8.85 0.08
N GLY A 71 20.04 7.67 -0.10
CA GLY A 71 20.94 7.09 0.90
C GLY A 71 21.25 5.61 0.72
N GLY A 72 21.39 5.13 -0.51
CA GLY A 72 22.05 3.85 -0.77
C GLY A 72 23.55 3.98 -0.56
N LEU A 73 24.14 2.97 0.07
CA LEU A 73 25.56 2.76 0.36
C LEU A 73 26.21 3.69 1.40
N THR A 74 26.36 3.18 2.62
CA THR A 74 27.67 3.05 3.31
C THR A 74 27.48 2.33 4.64
N ALA A 75 27.44 1.00 4.60
CA ALA A 75 27.89 0.18 5.72
C ALA A 75 29.02 -0.72 5.21
N ALA A 76 29.98 -0.99 6.08
CA ALA A 76 31.14 -1.88 5.88
C ALA A 76 32.32 -1.30 5.07
N ALA A 77 33.11 -0.44 5.73
CA ALA A 77 34.51 -0.22 5.35
C ALA A 77 35.41 -0.04 6.58
N ILE A 78 35.32 -0.92 7.58
CA ILE A 78 36.38 -1.06 8.62
C ILE A 78 36.52 -2.52 9.10
N ALA A 79 36.41 -3.49 8.20
CA ALA A 79 36.70 -4.88 8.50
C ALA A 79 37.17 -5.55 7.21
N GLY A 80 38.45 -5.88 7.13
CA GLY A 80 39.02 -6.54 5.95
C GLY A 80 38.39 -7.92 5.74
N PRO A 81 38.43 -8.48 4.51
CA PRO A 81 37.80 -9.75 4.15
C PRO A 81 38.25 -10.95 5.02
N GLU A 82 39.39 -10.85 5.70
CA GLU A 82 39.87 -11.85 6.65
C GLU A 82 39.06 -11.88 7.96
N SER A 83 38.67 -10.71 8.48
CA SER A 83 37.90 -10.61 9.75
C SER A 83 36.47 -11.16 9.63
N VAL A 84 35.89 -11.09 8.42
CA VAL A 84 34.58 -11.70 8.14
C VAL A 84 34.69 -13.22 8.05
N ARG A 85 35.77 -13.74 7.44
CA ARG A 85 36.02 -15.19 7.37
C ARG A 85 36.28 -15.80 8.75
N GLU A 86 36.99 -15.09 9.61
CA GLU A 86 37.29 -15.55 10.97
C GLU A 86 36.04 -15.56 11.87
N ALA A 87 35.14 -14.59 11.68
CA ALA A 87 33.83 -14.56 12.34
C ALA A 87 32.91 -15.70 11.86
N VAL A 88 32.91 -16.00 10.56
CA VAL A 88 32.13 -17.12 9.99
C VAL A 88 32.67 -18.47 10.46
N ALA A 89 34.00 -18.66 10.46
CA ALA A 89 34.62 -19.89 10.95
C ALA A 89 34.40 -20.11 12.46
N SER A 90 34.42 -19.04 13.25
CA SER A 90 34.14 -19.11 14.69
C SER A 90 32.67 -19.43 14.98
N ALA A 91 31.74 -18.92 14.17
CA ALA A 91 30.32 -19.24 14.27
C ALA A 91 30.03 -20.70 13.88
N GLN A 92 30.70 -21.22 12.85
CA GLN A 92 30.60 -22.63 12.44
C GLN A 92 31.20 -23.59 13.49
N ALA A 93 32.25 -23.19 14.20
CA ALA A 93 32.83 -24.01 15.27
C ALA A 93 31.99 -24.04 16.56
N LEU A 94 31.11 -23.05 16.77
CA LEU A 94 30.18 -22.97 17.91
C LEU A 94 28.88 -23.75 17.67
N LEU A 95 28.55 -24.00 16.40
CA LEU A 95 27.43 -24.82 15.96
C LEU A 95 27.99 -26.20 15.60
N GLY A 96 28.21 -27.05 16.61
CA GLY A 96 28.72 -28.40 16.40
C GLY A 96 27.86 -29.21 15.44
N ASP A 97 28.49 -30.13 14.71
CA ASP A 97 27.85 -31.11 13.83
C ASP A 97 26.96 -32.07 14.66
N GLU A 98 25.70 -31.70 14.85
CA GLU A 98 24.66 -32.69 15.13
C GLU A 98 24.30 -33.37 13.81
N GLU A 99 24.95 -34.51 13.54
CA GLU A 99 24.47 -35.50 12.57
C GLU A 99 23.12 -36.04 13.06
N ALA A 100 22.05 -35.31 12.74
CA ALA A 100 20.70 -35.81 12.80
C ALA A 100 20.51 -36.77 11.63
N GLY A 101 20.54 -38.08 11.92
CA GLY A 101 19.93 -39.07 11.05
C GLY A 101 18.43 -38.78 10.94
N GLY A 102 18.03 -38.12 9.86
CA GLY A 102 16.64 -37.88 9.48
C GLY A 102 16.47 -38.31 8.03
N ASP A 103 15.35 -38.95 7.74
CA ASP A 103 14.91 -39.29 6.38
C ASP A 103 15.21 -38.13 5.42
N ASP A 104 15.87 -38.45 4.31
CA ASP A 104 15.98 -37.58 3.15
C ASP A 104 14.55 -37.17 2.76
N PRO A 105 14.14 -35.89 2.92
CA PRO A 105 12.84 -35.47 2.43
C PRO A 105 12.94 -35.59 0.92
N GLY A 106 12.34 -36.66 0.39
CA GLY A 106 12.44 -37.02 -1.03
C GLY A 106 12.23 -35.80 -1.93
N GLU A 107 12.98 -35.76 -3.04
CA GLU A 107 12.90 -34.68 -4.02
C GLU A 107 11.44 -34.30 -4.27
N PRO A 108 11.09 -32.99 -4.22
CA PRO A 108 9.71 -32.56 -4.30
C PRO A 108 9.04 -33.14 -5.55
N GLU A 109 7.91 -33.81 -5.35
CA GLU A 109 7.23 -34.55 -6.41
C GLU A 109 6.37 -33.58 -7.25
N GLY A 110 6.83 -33.26 -8.47
CA GLY A 110 6.04 -32.56 -9.49
C GLY A 110 6.75 -31.37 -10.11
N GLU A 111 6.32 -30.98 -11.31
CA GLU A 111 6.78 -29.74 -11.95
C GLU A 111 6.46 -28.54 -11.04
N PRO A 112 7.36 -27.56 -10.83
CA PRO A 112 7.05 -26.39 -10.01
C PRO A 112 5.78 -25.66 -10.49
N LEU A 113 5.11 -24.95 -9.58
CA LEU A 113 4.03 -24.03 -9.89
C LEU A 113 4.60 -22.62 -10.03
N ASP A 114 4.34 -21.97 -11.15
CA ASP A 114 4.78 -20.59 -11.38
C ASP A 114 3.72 -19.59 -10.88
N TYR A 115 4.08 -18.77 -9.89
CA TYR A 115 3.17 -17.82 -9.25
C TYR A 115 3.69 -16.38 -9.35
N VAL A 116 2.94 -15.52 -10.03
CA VAL A 116 3.22 -14.08 -10.11
C VAL A 116 2.28 -13.28 -9.21
N ALA A 117 2.84 -12.48 -8.31
CA ALA A 117 2.10 -11.52 -7.48
C ALA A 117 2.30 -10.09 -7.96
N LEU A 118 1.25 -9.48 -8.52
CA LEU A 118 1.23 -8.12 -9.00
C LEU A 118 0.67 -7.17 -7.93
N GLY A 119 1.33 -6.04 -7.67
CA GLY A 119 0.71 -5.08 -6.76
C GLY A 119 1.51 -3.89 -6.28
N ASP A 120 1.10 -3.39 -5.12
CA ASP A 120 1.74 -2.28 -4.42
C ASP A 120 2.38 -2.72 -3.09
N SER A 121 2.22 -1.95 -2.00
CA SER A 121 2.81 -2.28 -0.71
C SER A 121 2.23 -3.54 -0.07
N LEU A 122 0.99 -3.92 -0.38
CA LEU A 122 0.36 -5.12 0.18
C LEU A 122 1.02 -6.38 -0.38
N ALA A 123 1.13 -6.49 -1.70
CA ALA A 123 1.82 -7.59 -2.38
C ALA A 123 3.32 -7.61 -2.06
N ALA A 124 3.95 -6.45 -1.89
CA ALA A 124 5.35 -6.36 -1.46
C ALA A 124 5.57 -6.72 0.02
N GLY A 125 4.54 -7.08 0.79
CA GLY A 125 4.66 -7.45 2.20
C GLY A 125 5.09 -6.31 3.14
N PHE A 126 4.86 -5.04 2.76
CA PHE A 126 5.32 -3.90 3.56
C PHE A 126 4.73 -3.92 4.98
N ALA A 127 5.56 -3.54 5.96
CA ALA A 127 5.26 -3.57 7.39
C ALA A 127 5.09 -4.97 8.01
N ALA A 128 5.45 -6.02 7.27
CA ALA A 128 5.55 -7.40 7.77
C ALA A 128 6.92 -8.03 7.38
N PRO A 129 7.33 -9.14 8.02
CA PRO A 129 8.55 -9.87 7.63
C PRO A 129 8.46 -10.57 6.27
N SER A 130 7.25 -10.90 5.82
CA SER A 130 6.91 -11.57 4.57
C SER A 130 5.53 -11.09 4.09
N GLY A 131 5.28 -11.15 2.79
CA GLY A 131 4.00 -10.77 2.19
C GLY A 131 3.04 -11.95 2.07
N TYR A 132 1.79 -11.64 1.73
CA TYR A 132 0.81 -12.65 1.40
C TYR A 132 1.24 -13.57 0.23
N PRO A 133 2.05 -13.14 -0.76
CA PRO A 133 2.50 -14.05 -1.81
C PRO A 133 3.32 -15.21 -1.26
N GLU A 134 4.28 -14.95 -0.39
CA GLU A 134 5.11 -16.00 0.21
C GLU A 134 4.28 -16.91 1.12
N HIS A 135 3.34 -16.35 1.89
CA HIS A 135 2.42 -17.14 2.71
C HIS A 135 1.49 -18.03 1.87
N LEU A 136 1.02 -17.54 0.72
CA LEU A 136 0.19 -18.33 -0.19
C LEU A 136 1.00 -19.45 -0.84
N ALA A 137 2.21 -19.14 -1.29
CA ALA A 137 3.11 -20.11 -1.91
C ALA A 137 3.37 -21.30 -0.97
N GLN A 138 3.73 -21.03 0.29
CA GLN A 138 3.94 -22.08 1.29
C GLN A 138 2.71 -23.02 1.41
N ARG A 139 1.50 -22.47 1.40
CA ARG A 139 0.27 -23.27 1.53
C ARG A 139 -0.05 -24.06 0.26
N LEU A 140 0.24 -23.49 -0.90
CA LEU A 140 0.14 -24.20 -2.17
C LEU A 140 1.14 -25.36 -2.22
N GLU A 141 2.37 -25.17 -1.74
CA GLU A 141 3.35 -26.26 -1.60
C GLU A 141 2.84 -27.35 -0.66
N GLU A 142 2.37 -26.97 0.53
CA GLU A 142 1.83 -27.91 1.53
C GLU A 142 0.61 -28.68 1.02
N SER A 143 -0.28 -28.03 0.25
CA SER A 143 -1.52 -28.64 -0.22
C SER A 143 -1.38 -29.42 -1.53
N THR A 144 -0.43 -29.06 -2.38
CA THR A 144 -0.23 -29.71 -3.70
C THR A 144 0.94 -30.68 -3.72
N GLY A 145 1.90 -30.56 -2.80
CA GLY A 145 3.15 -31.31 -2.81
C GLY A 145 4.16 -30.83 -3.86
N ARG A 146 3.83 -29.79 -4.63
CA ARG A 146 4.68 -29.22 -5.69
C ARG A 146 5.42 -27.99 -5.16
N PRO A 147 6.69 -27.76 -5.53
CA PRO A 147 7.36 -26.48 -5.26
C PRO A 147 6.59 -25.31 -5.91
N VAL A 148 6.66 -24.12 -5.32
CA VAL A 148 6.08 -22.91 -5.91
C VAL A 148 7.17 -21.87 -6.13
N GLU A 149 7.39 -21.48 -7.39
CA GLU A 149 8.28 -20.38 -7.75
C GLU A 149 7.49 -19.06 -7.73
N VAL A 150 7.89 -18.13 -6.86
CA VAL A 150 7.16 -16.87 -6.67
C VAL A 150 7.91 -15.70 -7.25
N GLU A 151 7.28 -14.99 -8.20
CA GLU A 151 7.73 -13.67 -8.65
C GLU A 151 6.82 -12.57 -8.09
N VAL A 152 7.36 -11.72 -7.21
CA VAL A 152 6.64 -10.55 -6.68
C VAL A 152 6.97 -9.30 -7.50
N ALA A 153 6.08 -8.95 -8.42
CA ALA A 153 6.15 -7.71 -9.20
C ALA A 153 5.31 -6.61 -8.54
N ALA A 154 5.81 -6.11 -7.41
CA ALA A 154 5.13 -5.11 -6.61
C ALA A 154 6.05 -3.98 -6.13
N GLN A 155 5.51 -2.78 -5.96
CA GLN A 155 6.26 -1.66 -5.39
C GLN A 155 5.37 -0.71 -4.59
N ILE A 156 5.87 -0.32 -3.42
CA ILE A 156 5.21 0.58 -2.48
C ILE A 156 4.77 1.86 -3.20
N GLY A 157 3.49 2.22 -3.05
CA GLY A 157 2.92 3.43 -3.61
C GLY A 157 2.53 3.34 -5.10
N TRP A 158 2.62 2.16 -5.71
CA TRP A 158 2.06 1.94 -7.04
C TRP A 158 0.54 2.14 -7.05
N THR A 159 0.10 2.81 -8.10
CA THR A 159 -1.30 2.96 -8.48
C THR A 159 -1.63 1.96 -9.58
N THR A 160 -2.91 1.70 -9.84
CA THR A 160 -3.36 0.84 -10.96
C THR A 160 -2.67 1.20 -12.27
N ARG A 161 -2.59 2.49 -12.60
CA ARG A 161 -1.86 2.99 -13.77
C ARG A 161 -0.38 2.60 -13.79
N ARG A 162 0.32 2.67 -12.64
CA ARG A 162 1.77 2.36 -12.57
C ARG A 162 2.01 0.86 -12.73
N LEU A 163 1.13 0.04 -12.18
CA LEU A 163 1.18 -1.40 -12.39
C LEU A 163 0.88 -1.74 -13.86
N ARG A 164 -0.13 -1.13 -14.47
CA ARG A 164 -0.45 -1.29 -15.89
C ARG A 164 0.75 -0.90 -16.77
N ASP A 165 1.37 0.25 -16.52
CA ASP A 165 2.60 0.67 -17.21
C ASP A 165 3.72 -0.37 -17.03
N ALA A 166 3.87 -0.96 -15.83
CA ALA A 166 4.89 -1.97 -15.58
C ALA A 166 4.65 -3.26 -16.39
N VAL A 167 3.40 -3.73 -16.51
CA VAL A 167 3.03 -4.88 -17.35
C VAL A 167 3.29 -4.57 -18.83
N ASP A 168 2.86 -3.41 -19.31
CA ASP A 168 3.01 -2.99 -20.71
C ASP A 168 4.47 -2.74 -21.12
N GLU A 169 5.32 -2.22 -20.22
CA GLU A 169 6.67 -1.77 -20.57
C GLU A 169 7.77 -2.80 -20.27
N ARG A 170 7.58 -3.71 -19.30
CA ARG A 170 8.65 -4.62 -18.84
C ARG A 170 8.54 -6.00 -19.49
N ALA A 171 9.39 -6.25 -20.49
CA ALA A 171 9.44 -7.54 -21.16
C ALA A 171 9.61 -8.74 -20.20
N PRO A 172 10.51 -8.70 -19.19
CA PRO A 172 10.64 -9.83 -18.25
C PRO A 172 9.37 -10.12 -17.46
N LEU A 173 8.59 -9.10 -17.09
CA LEU A 173 7.33 -9.30 -16.37
C LEU A 173 6.27 -9.95 -17.28
N ARG A 174 6.24 -9.60 -18.56
CA ARG A 174 5.32 -10.26 -19.50
C ARG A 174 5.72 -11.70 -19.78
N GLU A 175 7.01 -12.00 -19.82
CA GLU A 175 7.51 -13.38 -19.91
C GLU A 175 7.05 -14.18 -18.67
N ALA A 176 7.27 -13.65 -17.46
CA ALA A 176 6.79 -14.28 -16.22
C ALA A 176 5.26 -14.46 -16.19
N LEU A 177 4.48 -13.49 -16.68
CA LEU A 177 3.02 -13.61 -16.77
C LEU A 177 2.56 -14.65 -17.79
N ALA A 178 3.27 -14.80 -18.90
CA ALA A 178 2.94 -15.77 -19.94
C ALA A 178 3.18 -17.21 -19.47
N ASP A 179 4.18 -17.42 -18.62
CA ASP A 179 4.56 -18.73 -18.08
C ASP A 179 3.84 -19.07 -16.75
N ALA A 180 3.16 -18.11 -16.11
CA ALA A 180 2.52 -18.31 -14.81
C ALA A 180 1.36 -19.33 -14.82
N ASP A 181 1.25 -20.13 -13.76
CA ASP A 181 0.07 -20.93 -13.42
C ASP A 181 -0.97 -20.11 -12.64
N LEU A 182 -0.49 -19.18 -11.81
CA LEU A 182 -1.29 -18.34 -10.91
C LEU A 182 -0.83 -16.89 -10.98
N VAL A 183 -1.79 -15.97 -11.03
CA VAL A 183 -1.54 -14.53 -10.90
C VAL A 183 -2.42 -13.95 -9.80
N THR A 184 -1.84 -13.22 -8.85
CA THR A 184 -2.61 -12.41 -7.89
C THR A 184 -2.44 -10.92 -8.16
N VAL A 185 -3.48 -10.13 -7.94
CA VAL A 185 -3.48 -8.68 -8.18
C VAL A 185 -4.00 -7.93 -6.97
N SER A 186 -3.12 -7.16 -6.32
CA SER A 186 -3.45 -6.31 -5.16
C SER A 186 -2.86 -4.90 -5.33
N VAL A 187 -3.68 -3.96 -5.78
CA VAL A 187 -3.30 -2.55 -5.99
C VAL A 187 -4.52 -1.64 -5.82
N GLY A 188 -4.34 -0.32 -5.74
CA GLY A 188 -5.43 0.64 -5.97
C GLY A 188 -5.80 1.51 -4.77
N SER A 189 -5.46 1.10 -3.55
CA SER A 189 -5.58 1.96 -2.36
C SER A 189 -4.85 3.30 -2.56
N ASN A 190 -3.70 3.28 -3.25
CA ASN A 190 -2.93 4.47 -3.59
C ASN A 190 -3.65 5.43 -4.56
N ASP A 191 -4.49 4.93 -5.47
CA ASP A 191 -5.32 5.78 -6.33
C ASP A 191 -6.34 6.54 -5.51
N LEU A 192 -7.01 5.83 -4.58
CA LEU A 192 -8.00 6.43 -3.68
C LEU A 192 -7.36 7.44 -2.72
N PHE A 193 -6.19 7.13 -2.15
CA PHE A 193 -5.45 8.07 -1.30
C PHE A 193 -5.05 9.34 -2.05
N ARG A 194 -4.58 9.22 -3.30
CA ARG A 194 -4.25 10.38 -4.12
C ARG A 194 -5.48 11.20 -4.47
N ALA A 195 -6.58 10.54 -4.86
CA ALA A 195 -7.85 11.21 -5.11
C ALA A 195 -8.34 11.98 -3.88
N ALA A 196 -8.31 11.36 -2.70
CA ALA A 196 -8.69 12.00 -1.45
C ALA A 196 -7.80 13.21 -1.13
N PHE A 197 -6.49 13.11 -1.36
CA PHE A 197 -5.55 14.21 -1.15
C PHE A 197 -5.78 15.38 -2.13
N GLU A 198 -6.05 15.08 -3.40
CA GLU A 198 -6.35 16.08 -4.44
C GLU A 198 -7.66 16.82 -4.16
N LEU A 199 -8.67 16.10 -3.70
CA LEU A 199 -9.96 16.66 -3.30
C LEU A 199 -9.83 17.52 -2.04
N GLY A 200 -9.10 17.05 -1.02
CA GLY A 200 -8.88 17.78 0.24
C GLY A 200 -10.18 18.32 0.85
N GLU A 201 -10.11 19.52 1.46
CA GLU A 201 -11.28 20.20 2.03
C GLU A 201 -12.25 20.76 0.97
N THR A 202 -11.91 20.69 -0.32
CA THR A 202 -12.78 21.20 -1.38
C THR A 202 -13.95 20.27 -1.70
N CYS A 203 -13.89 19.04 -1.18
CA CYS A 203 -14.93 18.04 -1.38
C CYS A 203 -15.85 17.98 -0.15
N ALA A 204 -16.89 18.81 -0.16
CA ALA A 204 -17.84 18.93 0.95
C ALA A 204 -19.06 17.99 0.82
N GLU A 205 -19.30 17.42 -0.36
CA GLU A 205 -20.50 16.63 -0.68
C GLU A 205 -20.13 15.38 -1.48
N PRO A 206 -20.83 14.24 -1.37
CA PRO A 206 -20.43 12.99 -2.06
C PRO A 206 -20.16 13.12 -3.58
N ALA A 207 -20.89 14.02 -4.26
CA ALA A 207 -20.80 14.21 -5.70
C ALA A 207 -19.41 14.60 -6.22
N CYS A 208 -18.56 15.27 -5.44
CA CYS A 208 -17.20 15.63 -5.89
C CYS A 208 -16.25 14.43 -5.99
N ALA A 209 -16.53 13.35 -5.27
CA ALA A 209 -15.73 12.14 -5.32
C ALA A 209 -16.13 11.17 -6.44
N ARG A 210 -17.26 11.43 -7.12
CA ARG A 210 -17.72 10.60 -8.25
C ARG A 210 -16.71 10.57 -9.42
N PRO A 211 -16.19 11.69 -9.95
CA PRO A 211 -15.24 11.61 -11.08
C PRO A 211 -13.92 10.89 -10.77
N PRO A 212 -13.31 11.04 -9.58
CA PRO A 212 -12.18 10.19 -9.19
C PRO A 212 -12.49 8.70 -9.13
N ILE A 213 -13.70 8.32 -8.68
CA ILE A 213 -14.12 6.91 -8.64
C ILE A 213 -14.39 6.37 -10.05
N GLU A 214 -15.03 7.15 -10.93
CA GLU A 214 -15.20 6.77 -12.34
C GLU A 214 -13.84 6.50 -13.02
N ARG A 215 -12.87 7.40 -12.83
CA ARG A 215 -11.48 7.18 -13.32
C ARG A 215 -10.79 5.99 -12.68
N PHE A 216 -11.14 5.66 -11.44
CA PHE A 216 -10.60 4.49 -10.77
C PHE A 216 -11.11 3.20 -11.42
N HIS A 217 -12.40 3.15 -11.75
CA HIS A 217 -13.00 2.03 -12.47
C HIS A 217 -12.38 1.87 -13.86
N GLU A 218 -12.28 2.95 -14.64
CA GLU A 218 -11.65 2.94 -15.97
C GLU A 218 -10.21 2.38 -15.89
N ARG A 219 -9.41 2.82 -14.91
CA ARG A 219 -8.03 2.32 -14.74
C ARG A 219 -7.95 0.86 -14.35
N TRP A 220 -8.95 0.34 -13.64
CA TRP A 220 -9.03 -1.08 -13.33
C TRP A 220 -9.39 -1.89 -14.56
N GLU A 221 -10.32 -1.40 -15.38
CA GLU A 221 -10.64 -2.02 -16.67
C GLU A 221 -9.41 -2.08 -17.58
N ASP A 222 -8.65 -0.98 -17.68
CA ASP A 222 -7.40 -0.91 -18.45
C ASP A 222 -6.32 -1.86 -17.90
N LEU A 223 -6.14 -1.87 -16.57
CA LEU A 223 -5.15 -2.75 -15.92
C LEU A 223 -5.49 -4.23 -16.14
N LEU A 224 -6.74 -4.62 -15.93
CA LEU A 224 -7.13 -6.02 -16.09
C LEU A 224 -7.15 -6.43 -17.56
N ALA A 225 -7.47 -5.52 -18.50
CA ALA A 225 -7.29 -5.79 -19.94
C ALA A 225 -5.83 -6.06 -20.28
N GLU A 226 -4.90 -5.28 -19.71
CA GLU A 226 -3.48 -5.46 -19.95
C GLU A 226 -2.99 -6.80 -19.39
N ILE A 227 -3.40 -7.16 -18.17
CA ILE A 227 -3.03 -8.46 -17.57
C ILE A 227 -3.59 -9.63 -18.40
N ASP A 228 -4.87 -9.59 -18.74
CA ASP A 228 -5.57 -10.62 -19.54
C ASP A 228 -4.90 -10.85 -20.90
N ALA A 229 -4.28 -9.83 -21.48
CA ALA A 229 -3.58 -9.93 -22.76
C ALA A 229 -2.22 -10.66 -22.68
N HIS A 230 -1.66 -10.85 -21.48
CA HIS A 230 -0.31 -11.40 -21.29
C HIS A 230 -0.28 -12.65 -20.41
N THR A 231 -1.41 -13.23 -20.05
CA THR A 231 -1.45 -14.46 -19.24
C THR A 231 -2.67 -15.31 -19.56
N ASP A 232 -2.48 -16.63 -19.63
CA ASP A 232 -3.56 -17.62 -19.63
C ASP A 232 -3.81 -18.20 -18.21
N ALA A 233 -3.06 -17.71 -17.22
CA ALA A 233 -3.09 -18.18 -15.84
C ALA A 233 -4.43 -17.96 -15.15
N ARG A 234 -4.62 -18.65 -14.01
CA ARG A 234 -5.70 -18.30 -13.09
C ARG A 234 -5.41 -16.95 -12.44
N VAL A 235 -6.20 -15.93 -12.74
CA VAL A 235 -6.06 -14.59 -12.11
C VAL A 235 -7.00 -14.43 -10.90
N VAL A 236 -6.45 -14.02 -9.76
CA VAL A 236 -7.16 -13.67 -8.54
C VAL A 236 -6.91 -12.21 -8.17
N VAL A 237 -7.98 -11.41 -8.12
CA VAL A 237 -7.94 -10.00 -7.74
C VAL A 237 -8.42 -9.84 -6.30
N THR A 238 -7.68 -9.12 -5.47
CA THR A 238 -8.11 -8.77 -4.12
C THR A 238 -8.90 -7.46 -4.15
N ASP A 239 -10.03 -7.39 -3.44
CA ASP A 239 -10.58 -6.09 -3.05
C ASP A 239 -9.81 -5.49 -1.87
N PHE A 240 -10.13 -4.25 -1.47
CA PHE A 240 -9.39 -3.56 -0.41
C PHE A 240 -10.24 -3.39 0.85
N TYR A 241 -9.59 -3.56 2.00
CA TYR A 241 -10.16 -3.29 3.32
C TYR A 241 -10.09 -1.80 3.69
N ASP A 242 -10.83 -1.42 4.73
CA ASP A 242 -10.73 -0.12 5.38
C ASP A 242 -9.73 -0.17 6.53
N PRO A 243 -8.53 0.40 6.39
CA PRO A 243 -7.67 0.51 7.54
C PRO A 243 -8.32 1.36 8.62
N PHE A 244 -9.25 2.28 8.33
CA PHE A 244 -9.77 3.29 9.25
C PHE A 244 -11.15 3.00 9.83
N ALA A 245 -11.73 1.84 9.56
CA ALA A 245 -12.99 1.43 10.19
C ALA A 245 -12.89 1.50 11.72
N GLY A 246 -13.98 1.86 12.40
CA GLY A 246 -14.07 1.82 13.87
C GLY A 246 -13.42 2.99 14.63
N ARG A 247 -12.74 3.94 13.97
CA ARG A 247 -12.20 5.12 14.67
C ARG A 247 -13.31 6.01 15.23
N ARG A 248 -13.35 6.14 16.56
CA ARG A 248 -14.30 6.99 17.29
C ARG A 248 -14.12 8.48 16.95
N GLY A 249 -15.18 9.15 16.52
CA GLY A 249 -15.25 10.61 16.35
C GLY A 249 -15.04 11.12 14.92
N GLU A 250 -15.13 10.24 13.90
CA GLU A 250 -14.97 10.59 12.48
C GLU A 250 -16.30 10.47 11.70
N ASP A 251 -17.45 10.60 12.36
CA ASP A 251 -18.75 10.01 11.94
C ASP A 251 -19.34 10.45 10.58
N GLU A 252 -18.93 11.58 9.97
CA GLU A 252 -19.41 12.02 8.65
C GLU A 252 -18.37 11.88 7.52
N LEU A 253 -17.08 12.12 7.81
CA LEU A 253 -16.00 11.88 6.84
C LEU A 253 -15.75 10.37 6.63
N THR A 254 -16.09 9.55 7.63
CA THR A 254 -15.94 8.10 7.60
C THR A 254 -17.12 7.39 6.90
N SER A 255 -18.32 7.97 6.83
CA SER A 255 -19.44 7.42 6.03
C SER A 255 -19.25 7.66 4.53
N LEU A 256 -18.85 8.87 4.14
CA LEU A 256 -18.49 9.17 2.75
C LEU A 256 -17.29 8.33 2.29
N GLY A 257 -16.23 8.23 3.11
CA GLY A 257 -15.09 7.37 2.82
C GLY A 257 -15.47 5.89 2.63
N ARG A 258 -16.39 5.38 3.46
CA ARG A 258 -16.93 4.02 3.35
C ARG A 258 -17.74 3.82 2.07
N GLU A 259 -18.62 4.76 1.72
CA GLU A 259 -19.42 4.68 0.50
C GLU A 259 -18.56 4.70 -0.76
N LEU A 260 -17.56 5.59 -0.81
CA LEU A 260 -16.65 5.69 -1.94
C LEU A 260 -15.76 4.46 -2.09
N ARG A 261 -15.28 3.90 -0.98
CA ARG A 261 -14.54 2.64 -1.00
C ARG A 261 -15.43 1.47 -1.42
N ALA A 262 -16.67 1.42 -0.96
CA ALA A 262 -17.63 0.42 -1.41
C ALA A 262 -17.91 0.55 -2.91
N GLU A 263 -18.00 1.76 -3.46
CA GLU A 263 -18.12 1.98 -4.90
C GLU A 263 -16.84 1.59 -5.65
N ALA A 264 -15.66 1.89 -5.12
CA ALA A 264 -14.39 1.44 -5.68
C ALA A 264 -14.32 -0.10 -5.75
N ASN A 265 -14.67 -0.79 -4.65
CA ASN A 265 -14.75 -2.26 -4.60
C ASN A 265 -15.84 -2.80 -5.55
N ARG A 266 -16.97 -2.12 -5.73
CA ARG A 266 -17.97 -2.55 -6.73
C ARG A 266 -17.42 -2.55 -8.15
N GLY A 267 -16.80 -1.45 -8.58
CA GLY A 267 -16.29 -1.35 -9.95
C GLY A 267 -15.11 -2.27 -10.22
N LEU A 268 -14.18 -2.43 -9.27
CA LEU A 268 -13.08 -3.40 -9.44
C LEU A 268 -13.62 -4.84 -9.57
N ARG A 269 -14.60 -5.22 -8.73
CA ARG A 269 -15.17 -6.57 -8.73
C ARG A 269 -15.89 -6.83 -10.05
N ALA A 270 -16.68 -5.86 -10.51
CA ALA A 270 -17.34 -5.93 -11.80
C ALA A 270 -16.35 -6.06 -12.98
N ALA A 271 -15.23 -5.33 -12.95
CA ALA A 271 -14.22 -5.39 -14.02
C ALA A 271 -13.51 -6.75 -14.08
N ALA A 272 -13.24 -7.36 -12.92
CA ALA A 272 -12.65 -8.69 -12.79
C ALA A 272 -13.64 -9.80 -13.18
N GLU A 273 -14.88 -9.74 -12.69
CA GLU A 273 -15.94 -10.71 -13.02
C GLU A 273 -16.23 -10.75 -14.53
N GLN A 274 -16.22 -9.60 -15.21
CA GLN A 274 -16.40 -9.51 -16.67
C GLN A 274 -15.33 -10.27 -17.46
N ARG A 275 -14.16 -10.52 -16.87
CA ARG A 275 -13.05 -11.29 -17.47
C ARG A 275 -12.96 -12.73 -16.95
N GLY A 276 -13.86 -13.14 -16.07
CA GLY A 276 -13.81 -14.47 -15.44
C GLY A 276 -12.72 -14.60 -14.37
N PHE A 277 -12.14 -13.49 -13.91
CA PHE A 277 -11.16 -13.49 -12.83
C PHE A 277 -11.83 -13.72 -11.48
N VAL A 278 -11.10 -14.31 -10.54
CA VAL A 278 -11.59 -14.58 -9.18
C VAL A 278 -11.47 -13.34 -8.32
N ILE A 279 -12.44 -13.12 -7.45
CA ILE A 279 -12.32 -12.13 -6.37
C ILE A 279 -11.97 -12.82 -5.04
N ALA A 280 -10.86 -12.39 -4.45
CA ALA A 280 -10.53 -12.66 -3.05
C ALA A 280 -11.15 -11.56 -2.15
N PRO A 281 -12.09 -11.90 -1.25
CA PRO A 281 -12.84 -10.95 -0.45
C PRO A 281 -12.06 -10.48 0.79
N VAL A 282 -10.95 -9.77 0.57
CA VAL A 282 -10.07 -9.24 1.62
C VAL A 282 -10.78 -8.23 2.52
N GLU A 283 -11.69 -7.42 1.97
CA GLU A 283 -12.54 -6.50 2.74
C GLU A 283 -13.29 -7.24 3.85
N GLN A 284 -14.01 -8.31 3.48
CA GLN A 284 -14.71 -9.14 4.46
C GLN A 284 -13.72 -9.84 5.40
N ALA A 285 -12.57 -10.27 4.89
CA ALA A 285 -11.56 -10.95 5.68
C ALA A 285 -11.03 -10.11 6.85
N PHE A 286 -10.93 -8.80 6.65
CA PHE A 286 -10.43 -7.83 7.62
C PHE A 286 -11.53 -7.27 8.54
N HIS A 287 -12.79 -7.27 8.10
CA HIS A 287 -13.91 -6.68 8.85
C HIS A 287 -14.89 -7.69 9.45
N GLY A 288 -14.59 -8.97 9.34
CA GLY A 288 -15.42 -10.04 9.87
C GLY A 288 -16.67 -10.33 9.06
N ALA A 289 -17.47 -11.29 9.53
CA ALA A 289 -18.62 -11.80 8.80
C ALA A 289 -19.65 -10.71 8.47
N ASP A 290 -19.86 -9.79 9.42
CA ASP A 290 -20.80 -8.68 9.30
C ASP A 290 -20.17 -7.43 8.65
N GLY A 291 -18.87 -7.44 8.34
CA GLY A 291 -18.18 -6.37 7.64
C GLY A 291 -18.02 -5.07 8.44
N THR A 292 -18.08 -5.12 9.78
CA THR A 292 -18.10 -3.93 10.66
C THR A 292 -16.97 -3.86 11.68
N GLU A 293 -16.17 -4.91 11.82
CA GLU A 293 -15.08 -4.97 12.82
C GLU A 293 -13.92 -4.03 12.43
N ASP A 294 -13.29 -3.36 13.40
CA ASP A 294 -12.04 -2.62 13.15
C ASP A 294 -10.90 -3.64 13.00
N PRO A 295 -10.16 -3.67 11.87
CA PRO A 295 -9.06 -4.60 11.68
C PRO A 295 -7.92 -4.41 12.70
N ARG A 296 -7.84 -3.26 13.40
CA ARG A 296 -6.91 -3.06 14.52
C ARG A 296 -7.31 -3.83 15.77
N ASP A 297 -8.60 -3.88 16.08
CA ASP A 297 -9.12 -4.65 17.22
C ASP A 297 -8.92 -6.16 16.99
N ARG A 298 -8.74 -6.56 15.73
CA ARG A 298 -8.39 -7.91 15.29
C ARG A 298 -6.88 -8.17 15.17
N ASP A 299 -6.03 -7.20 15.52
CA ASP A 299 -4.57 -7.29 15.40
C ASP A 299 -4.08 -7.63 13.97
N LEU A 300 -4.74 -7.08 12.95
CA LEU A 300 -4.36 -7.29 11.53
C LEU A 300 -3.53 -6.13 10.96
N ILE A 301 -3.46 -4.99 11.65
CA ILE A 301 -2.85 -3.75 11.16
C ILE A 301 -1.53 -3.46 11.90
N ALA A 302 -0.50 -3.10 11.14
CA ALA A 302 0.83 -2.78 11.64
C ALA A 302 0.89 -1.41 12.35
N PHE A 303 2.08 -1.08 12.84
CA PHE A 303 2.35 0.10 13.66
C PHE A 303 2.03 1.44 12.96
N ASP A 304 1.96 1.47 11.63
CA ASP A 304 1.63 2.67 10.86
C ASP A 304 0.12 2.93 10.76
N GLY A 305 -0.70 1.98 11.24
CA GLY A 305 -2.14 2.10 11.31
C GLY A 305 -2.86 1.95 9.96
N ILE A 306 -2.16 1.52 8.92
CA ILE A 306 -2.69 1.37 7.55
C ILE A 306 -2.35 0.00 6.95
N HIS A 307 -1.08 -0.41 6.99
CA HIS A 307 -0.65 -1.64 6.33
C HIS A 307 -0.90 -2.88 7.18
N PRO A 308 -1.06 -4.06 6.57
CA PRO A 308 -1.21 -5.29 7.33
C PRO A 308 0.09 -5.62 8.08
N ASN A 309 -0.04 -6.15 9.31
CA ASN A 309 1.09 -6.83 9.97
C ASN A 309 1.22 -8.26 9.43
N ARG A 310 2.05 -9.11 10.05
CA ARG A 310 2.18 -10.52 9.68
C ARG A 310 0.83 -11.26 9.66
N ALA A 311 0.03 -11.13 10.72
CA ALA A 311 -1.28 -11.79 10.80
C ALA A 311 -2.24 -11.26 9.72
N GLY A 312 -2.17 -9.97 9.40
CA GLY A 312 -2.90 -9.39 8.28
C GLY A 312 -2.45 -9.94 6.91
N GLN A 313 -1.16 -10.12 6.67
CA GLN A 313 -0.65 -10.74 5.43
C GLN A 313 -1.07 -12.21 5.31
N GLU A 314 -0.97 -12.98 6.39
CA GLU A 314 -1.50 -14.35 6.46
C GLU A 314 -3.02 -14.38 6.18
N ARG A 315 -3.76 -13.39 6.68
CA ARG A 315 -5.21 -13.26 6.45
C ARG A 315 -5.57 -12.96 4.99
N ILE A 316 -4.72 -12.21 4.27
CA ILE A 316 -4.86 -11.99 2.83
C ILE A 316 -4.61 -13.31 2.09
N ALA A 317 -3.56 -14.05 2.45
CA ALA A 317 -3.27 -15.36 1.86
C ALA A 317 -4.44 -16.34 2.07
N ASP A 318 -5.04 -16.40 3.27
CA ASP A 318 -6.26 -17.19 3.54
C ASP A 318 -7.39 -16.85 2.56
N ALA A 319 -7.62 -15.54 2.33
CA ALA A 319 -8.72 -15.07 1.51
C ALA A 319 -8.51 -15.42 0.03
N VAL A 320 -7.26 -15.36 -0.45
CA VAL A 320 -6.89 -15.75 -1.81
C VAL A 320 -7.00 -17.26 -1.99
N GLU A 321 -6.44 -18.04 -1.07
CA GLU A 321 -6.52 -19.51 -1.10
C GLU A 321 -7.97 -20.01 -1.09
N ALA A 322 -8.81 -19.48 -0.19
CA ALA A 322 -10.23 -19.83 -0.14
C ALA A 322 -11.01 -19.39 -1.39
N ALA A 323 -10.50 -18.42 -2.16
CA ALA A 323 -11.07 -18.02 -3.44
C ALA A 323 -10.69 -18.97 -4.58
N LEU A 324 -9.50 -19.58 -4.53
CA LEU A 324 -9.03 -20.58 -5.49
C LEU A 324 -9.80 -21.91 -5.41
N GLN A 325 -10.37 -22.23 -4.26
CA GLN A 325 -11.13 -23.48 -4.02
C GLN A 325 -12.59 -23.44 -4.51
N ARG A 326 -13.04 -22.31 -5.10
CA ARG A 326 -14.42 -22.10 -5.56
C ARG A 326 -14.55 -22.22 -7.07
#